data_AF-A0AAV4CLW7-F1
#
_entry.id   AF-A0AAV4CLW7-F1
#
_cell.length_a   1.000
_cell.length_b   1.000
_cell.length_c   1.000
_cell.angle_alpha   90.00
_cell.angle_beta   90.00
_cell.angle_gamma   90.00
#
_symmetry.space_group_name_H-M   'P 1'
#
loop_
_entity.id
_entity.type
_entity.pdbx_description
1 polymer ?
#
loop_
_entity_poly.entity_id
_entity_poly.type
_entity_poly.pdbx_seq_one_letter_code
_entity_poly.pdbx_strand_id
1 'polypeptide(L)'
;MAIAKPKQHQKVVFSGHKRIHCLKFQGIMTPNGLFAHMFGPMEGRRHDAVMFHESGIMTTLEETMNRPDGTPLCMAIQPIRYGPT
;
A
#
# COMPACT_ATOMS: atom_id res chain seq x y z
N MET A 1 -7.33 1.05 -5.41
CA MET A 1 -7.80 1.77 -6.61
C MET A 1 -8.80 0.90 -7.36
N ALA A 2 -9.99 1.43 -7.70
CA ALA A 2 -10.97 0.67 -8.50
C ALA A 2 -10.56 0.64 -9.97
N ILE A 3 -10.85 -0.46 -10.66
CA ILE A 3 -10.65 -0.62 -12.10
C ILE A 3 -11.95 -1.06 -12.77
N ALA A 4 -12.05 -0.86 -14.09
CA ALA A 4 -13.13 -1.42 -14.87
C ALA A 4 -13.17 -2.95 -14.74
N LYS A 5 -14.36 -3.56 -14.82
CA LYS A 5 -14.52 -5.02 -14.79
C LYS A 5 -13.76 -5.63 -15.98
N PRO A 6 -12.68 -6.40 -15.75
CA PRO A 6 -11.91 -6.95 -16.85
C PRO A 6 -12.62 -8.17 -17.46
N LYS A 7 -12.36 -8.43 -18.74
CA LYS A 7 -12.88 -9.64 -19.43
C LYS A 7 -12.16 -10.91 -19.00
N GLN A 8 -10.87 -10.80 -18.66
CA GLN A 8 -10.01 -11.90 -18.20
C GLN A 8 -9.59 -11.67 -16.75
N HIS A 9 -9.23 -12.74 -16.04
CA HIS A 9 -8.73 -12.70 -14.65
C HIS A 9 -9.62 -11.93 -13.66
N GLN A 10 -10.93 -11.86 -13.92
CA GLN A 10 -11.87 -11.08 -13.11
C GLN A 10 -11.86 -11.49 -11.62
N LYS A 11 -11.77 -12.79 -11.34
CA LYS A 11 -11.73 -13.34 -9.97
C LYS A 11 -10.47 -12.93 -9.20
N VAL A 12 -9.39 -12.66 -9.91
CA VAL A 12 -8.08 -12.32 -9.34
C VAL A 12 -8.10 -10.90 -8.79
N VAL A 13 -8.63 -9.96 -9.56
CA VAL A 13 -8.71 -8.55 -9.18
C VAL A 13 -9.98 -8.19 -8.41
N PHE A 14 -10.91 -9.12 -8.23
CA PHE A 14 -12.12 -8.86 -7.44
C PHE A 14 -11.81 -8.94 -5.95
N SER A 15 -12.04 -7.83 -5.24
CA SER A 15 -11.98 -7.82 -3.78
C SER A 15 -13.34 -8.20 -3.21
N GLY A 16 -13.43 -9.37 -2.56
CA GLY A 16 -14.66 -9.81 -1.92
C GLY A 16 -15.12 -8.86 -0.80
N HIS A 17 -14.18 -8.30 -0.03
CA HIS A 17 -14.49 -7.37 1.06
C HIS A 17 -15.07 -6.03 0.57
N LYS A 18 -14.50 -5.44 -0.49
CA LYS A 18 -14.99 -4.17 -1.05
C LYS A 18 -16.04 -4.35 -2.15
N ARG A 19 -16.26 -5.58 -2.61
CA ARG A 19 -17.18 -5.96 -3.71
C ARG A 19 -16.93 -5.20 -5.02
N ILE A 20 -15.67 -4.85 -5.30
CA ILE A 20 -15.25 -4.14 -6.51
C ILE A 20 -14.06 -4.84 -7.17
N HIS A 21 -13.85 -4.58 -8.46
CA HIS A 21 -12.59 -4.90 -9.13
C HIS A 21 -11.57 -3.82 -8.80
N CYS A 22 -10.44 -4.21 -8.24
CA CYS A 22 -9.43 -3.27 -7.81
C CYS A 22 -8.01 -3.84 -7.91
N LEU A 23 -7.06 -2.93 -8.04
CA LEU A 23 -5.66 -3.17 -7.76
C LEU A 23 -5.30 -2.45 -6.46
N LYS A 24 -4.50 -3.14 -5.66
CA LYS A 24 -4.01 -2.65 -4.39
C LYS A 24 -2.60 -2.12 -4.56
N PHE A 25 -2.33 -1.01 -3.89
CA PHE A 25 -1.02 -0.41 -3.78
C PHE A 25 -0.82 -0.04 -2.31
N GLN A 26 0.42 -0.16 -1.86
CA GLN A 26 0.87 0.33 -0.57
C GLN A 26 1.80 1.51 -0.83
N GLY A 27 1.57 2.63 -0.14
CA GLY A 27 2.41 3.82 -0.26
C GLY A 27 2.74 4.37 1.12
N ILE A 28 3.96 4.87 1.27
CA ILE A 28 4.38 5.68 2.41
C ILE A 28 4.74 7.05 1.88
N MET A 29 4.11 8.06 2.46
CA MET A 29 4.31 9.45 2.11
C MET A 29 5.02 10.17 3.25
N THR A 30 6.06 10.92 2.92
CA THR A 30 6.77 11.78 3.85
C THR A 30 5.93 13.02 4.18
N PRO A 31 6.23 13.74 5.27
CA PRO A 31 5.45 14.93 5.66
C PRO A 31 5.40 16.05 4.60
N ASN A 32 6.38 16.12 3.71
CA ASN A 32 6.41 17.07 2.59
C ASN A 32 5.63 16.59 1.34
N GLY A 33 4.93 15.45 1.43
CA GLY A 33 4.06 14.95 0.36
C GLY A 33 4.75 14.08 -0.71
N LEU A 34 6.04 13.74 -0.54
CA LEU A 34 6.72 12.82 -1.44
C LEU A 34 6.48 11.36 -1.04
N PHE A 35 6.44 10.45 -2.01
CA PHE A 35 6.41 9.02 -1.70
C PHE A 35 7.83 8.54 -1.39
N ALA A 36 8.08 8.11 -0.15
CA ALA A 36 9.32 7.44 0.22
C ALA A 36 9.34 5.98 -0.21
N HIS A 37 8.16 5.35 -0.32
CA HIS A 37 8.04 3.96 -0.75
C HIS A 37 6.68 3.73 -1.40
N MET A 38 6.68 2.93 -2.47
CA MET A 38 5.47 2.51 -3.18
C MET A 38 5.62 1.05 -3.64
N PHE A 39 4.62 0.23 -3.34
CA PHE A 39 4.60 -1.19 -3.66
C PHE A 39 3.27 -1.60 -4.30
N GLY A 40 3.33 -2.48 -5.30
CA GLY A 40 2.21 -2.92 -6.12
C GLY A 40 2.50 -2.78 -7.62
N PRO A 41 1.52 -3.06 -8.52
CA PRO A 41 0.14 -3.43 -8.24
C PRO A 41 -0.04 -4.86 -7.70
N MET A 42 -0.92 -5.01 -6.71
CA MET A 42 -1.31 -6.29 -6.12
C MET A 42 -2.77 -6.65 -6.44
N GLU A 43 -3.03 -7.95 -6.56
CA GLU A 43 -4.37 -8.50 -6.82
C GLU A 43 -5.38 -8.04 -5.74
N GLY A 44 -6.55 -7.53 -6.16
CA GLY A 44 -7.62 -7.10 -5.24
C GLY A 44 -8.12 -8.19 -4.28
N ARG A 45 -7.95 -9.47 -4.65
CA ARG A 45 -8.25 -10.65 -3.82
C ARG A 45 -7.32 -10.82 -2.61
N ARG A 46 -6.06 -10.39 -2.71
CA ARG A 46 -5.06 -10.63 -1.65
C ARG A 46 -5.36 -9.80 -0.40
N HIS A 47 -5.05 -10.31 0.78
CA HIS A 47 -5.21 -9.59 2.04
C HIS A 47 -4.16 -8.48 2.18
N ASP A 48 -4.49 -7.38 2.85
CA ASP A 48 -3.56 -6.23 2.99
C ASP A 48 -2.32 -6.63 3.81
N ALA A 49 -2.45 -7.57 4.75
CA ALA A 49 -1.31 -8.12 5.49
C ALA A 49 -0.28 -8.83 4.60
N VAL A 50 -0.74 -9.49 3.53
CA VAL A 50 0.18 -10.14 2.57
C VAL A 50 0.96 -9.07 1.81
N MET A 51 0.28 -8.00 1.38
CA MET A 51 0.92 -6.86 0.73
C MET A 51 1.93 -6.16 1.64
N PHE A 52 1.61 -6.02 2.94
CA PHE A 52 2.54 -5.45 3.92
C PHE A 52 3.79 -6.30 4.13
N HIS A 53 3.64 -7.64 4.13
CA HIS A 53 4.77 -8.55 4.26
C HIS A 53 5.63 -8.59 2.99
N GLU A 54 5.00 -8.74 1.81
CA GLU A 54 5.71 -8.82 0.53
C GLU A 54 6.41 -7.52 0.14
N SER A 55 5.98 -6.37 0.69
CA SER A 55 6.65 -5.10 0.41
C SER A 55 8.01 -4.94 1.08
N GLY A 56 8.37 -5.83 2.02
CA GLY A 56 9.67 -5.77 2.72
C GLY A 56 9.86 -4.50 3.55
N ILE A 57 8.79 -3.72 3.74
CA ILE A 57 8.91 -2.36 4.28
C ILE A 57 9.42 -2.34 5.72
N MET A 58 9.12 -3.36 6.51
CA MET A 58 9.65 -3.50 7.87
C MET A 58 11.17 -3.58 7.88
N THR A 59 11.75 -4.42 7.01
CA THR A 59 13.21 -4.54 6.86
C THR A 59 13.82 -3.21 6.43
N THR A 60 13.25 -2.57 5.42
CA THR A 60 13.73 -1.27 4.94
C THR A 60 13.73 -0.21 6.06
N LEU A 61 12.67 -0.15 6.87
CA LEU A 61 12.58 0.79 7.99
C LEU A 61 13.60 0.50 9.09
N GLU A 62 13.80 -0.78 9.42
CA GLU A 62 14.78 -1.20 10.43
C GLU A 62 16.21 -0.86 10.01
N GLU A 63 16.52 -0.93 8.71
CA GLU A 63 17.85 -0.60 8.18
C GLU A 63 18.08 0.91 8.01
N THR A 64 17.05 1.66 7.60
CA THR A 64 17.22 3.05 7.12
C THR A 64 16.63 4.12 8.04
N MET A 65 15.69 3.77 8.92
CA MET A 65 14.93 4.70 9.76
C MET A 65 15.22 4.55 11.25
N ASN A 66 16.49 4.39 11.59
CA ASN A 66 16.97 4.60 12.95
C ASN A 66 17.31 6.08 13.13
N ARG A 67 16.66 6.73 14.09
CA ARG A 67 17.13 8.04 14.54
C ARG A 67 18.54 7.90 15.12
N PRO A 68 19.35 8.98 15.13
CA PRO A 68 20.64 8.98 15.82
C PRO A 68 20.55 8.62 17.31
N ASP A 69 19.36 8.78 17.91
CA ASP A 69 19.05 8.45 19.30
C ASP A 69 18.54 7.01 19.52
N GLY A 70 18.42 6.20 18.45
CA GLY A 70 17.92 4.82 18.52
C GLY A 70 16.39 4.68 18.65
N THR A 71 15.63 5.77 18.60
CA THR A 71 14.16 5.72 18.71
C THR A 71 13.53 5.38 17.36
N PRO A 72 12.65 4.36 17.28
CA PRO A 72 11.98 4.02 16.03
C PRO A 72 11.09 5.17 15.54
N LEU A 73 11.15 5.45 14.23
CA LEU A 73 10.24 6.38 13.58
C LEU A 73 8.87 5.71 13.41
N CYS A 74 7.87 6.13 14.21
CA CYS A 74 6.49 5.73 14.01
C CYS A 74 5.94 6.35 12.72
N MET A 75 5.64 5.51 11.72
CA MET A 75 4.87 5.93 10.56
C MET A 75 3.38 5.82 10.85
N ALA A 76 2.67 6.94 10.80
CA ALA A 76 1.22 6.94 10.86
C ALA A 76 0.64 6.61 9.47
N ILE A 77 -0.17 5.55 9.40
CA ILE A 77 -0.91 5.21 8.18
C ILE A 77 -2.08 6.21 8.07
N GLN A 78 -1.90 7.27 7.30
CA GLN A 78 -3.02 8.14 6.95
C GLN A 78 -3.77 7.59 5.73
N PRO A 79 -5.11 7.61 5.71
CA PRO A 79 -5.85 7.31 4.49
C PRO A 79 -5.46 8.32 3.41
N ILE A 80 -4.98 7.84 2.27
CA ILE A 80 -4.70 8.69 1.10
C ILE A 80 -6.05 9.23 0.61
N ARG A 81 -6.34 10.49 0.94
CA ARG A 81 -7.48 11.22 0.40
C ARG A 81 -7.06 11.79 -0.95
N TYR A 82 -7.52 11.17 -2.03
CA TYR A 82 -7.51 11.84 -3.33
C TYR A 82 -8.58 12.95 -3.28
N GLY A 83 -8.16 14.20 -3.43
CA GLY A 83 -9.08 15.34 -3.58
C GLY A 83 -9.87 15.24 -4.90
N PRO A 84 -11.00 15.94 -5.02
CA PRO A 84 -11.72 16.02 -6.29
C PRO A 84 -10.82 16.72 -7.33
N THR A 85 -10.75 16.15 -8.53
CA THR A 85 -10.19 16.77 -9.75
C THR A 85 -10.98 18.00 -10.16
#